data_AF-A0A226NGB1-F1
#
_entry.id   AF-A0A226NGB1-F1
#
_cell.length_a   1.000
_cell.length_b   1.000
_cell.length_c   1.000
_cell.angle_alpha   90.00
_cell.angle_beta   90.00
_cell.angle_gamma   90.00
#
_symmetry.space_group_name_H-M   'P 1'
#
loop_
_entity.id
_entity.type
_entity.pdbx_description
1 polymer ?
#
loop_
_entity_poly.entity_id
_entity_poly.type
_entity_poly.pdbx_seq_one_letter_code
_entity_poly.pdbx_strand_id
1 'polypeptide(L)'
;MHHEELASLQRPRYGSIVDDERLSAEEMDERRRQNIAYEYLCHLEEAKRWMEVCLEEELPPTTELEEGLRNGVYLAKLAKFFAPNLVSDKKIYDVKQERYKRSGLHFRHTDNTVQWLRAMESIGLPKIFYPETTDVYDRKNIPRMIYCIHALSLYLFKLGLAPQIQDLLGKVDFTEEEISNMRKELEKYGIQMPSFSKIGGILASELSVDEAALHAAVIAINEAIEKGIAEQTIATLRNPNAMLLNVDEELAQDYQNELFEAKRRKQSSARLKNGTISEEERDVYEELLTQAEIQGNINKINSKPFRILTEVCMVFQIPAEHDLNPQEQIIFLWKPIKNTQKILFFFPCCSLELIAVDNINTAIRNCDPSKTLVALMKPEAQLPVVHSFAAVFYQTELFNLQQQNAVNYLAHDELSVAVEMLSAVVLLNQALENKDIQMIRNHLRNPCIGFNNLEEENLQRYADTLLSIKSEASSQGQDYLSWNDIQNCIDMVNMQIQEENERIIAIDHINEAIDQGNAEKTLEALLMPTAKLQDVRPENAKHYQDVLHHVKTQKRKVRPVASCQN
;
A
#
# COMPACT_ATOMS: atom_id res chain seq x y z
N MET A 1 -44.63 40.99 -30.82
CA MET A 1 -43.49 40.14 -30.41
C MET A 1 -42.99 40.70 -29.09
N HIS A 2 -43.39 40.07 -27.99
CA HIS A 2 -42.89 40.37 -26.66
C HIS A 2 -41.51 39.73 -26.52
N HIS A 3 -40.51 40.53 -26.16
CA HIS A 3 -39.28 40.04 -25.56
C HIS A 3 -39.42 40.26 -24.06
N GLU A 4 -39.66 39.18 -23.32
CA GLU A 4 -39.58 39.16 -21.86
C GLU A 4 -38.11 39.24 -21.42
N GLU A 5 -37.83 40.24 -20.61
CA GLU A 5 -36.59 40.46 -19.89
C GLU A 5 -36.59 39.52 -18.68
N LEU A 6 -35.75 38.48 -18.71
CA LEU A 6 -35.60 37.53 -17.60
C LEU A 6 -34.93 38.25 -16.42
N ALA A 7 -35.69 38.33 -15.32
CA ALA A 7 -35.29 38.92 -14.06
C ALA A 7 -33.95 38.37 -13.54
N SER A 8 -33.07 39.29 -13.15
CA SER A 8 -31.84 39.02 -12.40
C SER A 8 -32.17 38.34 -11.07
N LEU A 9 -31.95 37.02 -10.99
CA LEU A 9 -31.98 36.27 -9.74
C LEU A 9 -30.88 36.81 -8.80
N GLN A 10 -31.33 37.47 -7.73
CA GLN A 10 -30.47 37.89 -6.63
C GLN A 10 -29.82 36.66 -5.97
N ARG A 11 -28.50 36.74 -5.82
CA ARG A 11 -27.63 35.73 -5.21
C ARG A 11 -27.89 35.64 -3.70
N PRO A 12 -28.02 34.44 -3.09
CA PRO A 12 -27.93 34.32 -1.64
C PRO A 12 -26.46 34.39 -1.21
N ARG A 13 -26.08 35.49 -0.56
CA ARG A 13 -24.80 35.60 0.18
C ARG A 13 -24.94 34.88 1.52
N TYR A 14 -24.34 33.71 1.67
CA TYR A 14 -24.08 33.11 2.97
C TYR A 14 -22.96 33.90 3.67
N GLY A 15 -23.30 35.02 4.30
CA GLY A 15 -22.29 35.83 5.00
C GLY A 15 -22.70 37.19 5.55
N SER A 16 -23.93 37.66 5.37
CA SER A 16 -24.37 38.90 6.01
C SER A 16 -25.77 38.77 6.58
N ILE A 17 -25.86 38.86 7.91
CA ILE A 17 -27.10 39.11 8.66
C ILE A 17 -27.66 40.45 8.17
N VAL A 18 -28.75 40.40 7.40
CA VAL A 18 -29.69 41.51 7.25
C VAL A 18 -31.10 40.89 7.19
N ASP A 19 -31.95 41.39 8.09
CA ASP A 19 -33.30 40.97 8.49
C ASP A 19 -34.31 40.94 7.31
N ASP A 20 -35.51 40.33 7.34
CA ASP A 20 -36.58 40.58 8.32
C ASP A 20 -37.82 39.68 8.05
N GLU A 21 -37.67 38.35 8.06
CA GLU A 21 -38.80 37.43 8.24
C GLU A 21 -38.53 36.59 9.48
N ARG A 22 -39.49 36.55 10.42
CA ARG A 22 -39.44 35.64 11.57
C ARG A 22 -39.53 34.21 11.06
N LEU A 23 -38.37 33.66 10.67
CA LEU A 23 -38.19 32.25 10.38
C LEU A 23 -38.73 31.47 11.57
N SER A 24 -39.55 30.47 11.30
CA SER A 24 -40.05 29.59 12.34
C SER A 24 -38.88 28.89 13.04
N ALA A 25 -39.09 28.40 14.27
CA ALA A 25 -38.06 27.62 14.96
C ALA A 25 -37.60 26.40 14.13
N GLU A 26 -38.49 25.85 13.30
CA GLU A 26 -38.19 24.74 12.38
C GLU A 26 -37.31 25.20 11.21
N GLU A 27 -37.59 26.36 10.60
CA GLU A 27 -36.78 26.91 9.50
C GLU A 27 -35.39 27.36 9.95
N MET A 28 -35.27 27.91 11.16
CA MET A 28 -33.99 28.26 11.76
C MET A 28 -33.11 27.02 12.01
N ASP A 29 -33.71 25.93 12.48
CA ASP A 29 -32.98 24.68 12.72
C ASP A 29 -32.60 24.00 11.40
N GLU A 30 -33.49 24.01 10.40
CA GLU A 30 -33.21 23.52 9.05
C GLU A 30 -32.04 24.25 8.40
N ARG A 31 -32.03 25.58 8.50
CA ARG A 31 -30.96 26.43 7.95
C ARG A 31 -29.64 26.23 8.67
N ARG A 32 -29.69 26.00 9.99
CA ARG A 32 -28.50 25.62 10.77
C ARG A 32 -27.93 24.28 10.31
N ARG A 33 -28.76 23.27 10.06
CA ARG A 33 -28.31 21.95 9.57
C ARG A 33 -27.74 22.01 8.16
N GLN A 34 -28.33 22.83 7.28
CA GLN A 34 -27.77 23.11 5.95
C GLN A 34 -26.38 23.74 6.03
N ASN A 35 -26.18 24.71 6.92
CA ASN A 35 -24.86 25.32 7.14
C ASN A 35 -23.83 24.29 7.63
N ILE A 36 -24.20 23.41 8.55
CA ILE A 36 -23.29 22.35 9.04
C ILE A 36 -22.88 21.40 7.91
N ALA A 37 -23.81 21.02 7.04
CA ALA A 37 -23.51 20.17 5.89
C ALA A 37 -22.58 20.87 4.88
N TYR A 38 -22.80 22.16 4.62
CA TYR A 38 -21.94 22.98 3.77
C TYR A 38 -20.53 23.13 4.36
N GLU A 39 -20.42 23.48 5.65
CA GLU A 39 -19.14 23.58 6.36
C GLU A 39 -18.35 22.27 6.28
N TYR A 40 -19.01 21.13 6.47
CA TYR A 40 -18.36 19.83 6.37
C TYR A 40 -17.89 19.50 4.95
N LEU A 41 -18.67 19.84 3.92
CA LEU A 41 -18.25 19.69 2.52
C LEU A 41 -17.01 20.54 2.21
N CYS A 42 -16.93 21.77 2.74
CA CYS A 42 -15.71 22.57 2.65
C CYS A 42 -14.53 21.86 3.30
N HIS A 43 -14.69 21.31 4.51
CA HIS A 43 -13.61 20.57 5.19
C HIS A 43 -13.16 19.29 4.47
N LEU A 44 -14.08 18.59 3.78
CA LEU A 44 -13.74 17.47 2.91
C LEU A 44 -12.90 17.93 1.72
N GLU A 45 -13.28 19.05 1.09
CA GLU A 45 -12.55 19.61 -0.06
C GLU A 45 -11.14 20.09 0.34
N GLU A 46 -11.01 20.71 1.51
CA GLU A 46 -9.73 21.13 2.08
C GLU A 46 -8.81 19.93 2.31
N ALA A 47 -9.34 18.87 2.92
CA ALA A 47 -8.61 17.63 3.17
C ALA A 47 -8.19 16.96 1.86
N LYS A 48 -9.09 16.89 0.87
CA LYS A 48 -8.82 16.36 -0.47
C LYS A 48 -7.63 17.06 -1.10
N ARG A 49 -7.72 18.39 -1.31
CA ARG A 49 -6.67 19.16 -2.01
C ARG A 49 -5.34 19.07 -1.31
N TRP A 50 -5.35 19.09 0.03
CA TRP A 50 -4.13 18.95 0.80
C TRP A 50 -3.49 17.56 0.63
N MET A 51 -4.29 16.49 0.65
CA MET A 51 -3.80 15.14 0.38
C MET A 51 -3.27 14.98 -1.05
N GLU A 52 -3.94 15.54 -2.06
CA GLU A 52 -3.47 15.50 -3.46
C GLU A 52 -2.10 16.16 -3.61
N VAL A 53 -1.86 17.29 -2.94
CA VAL A 53 -0.56 17.97 -2.93
C VAL A 53 0.51 17.13 -2.21
N CYS A 54 0.17 16.45 -1.11
CA CYS A 54 1.13 15.63 -0.38
C CYS A 54 1.46 14.30 -1.09
N LEU A 55 0.50 13.75 -1.86
CA LEU A 55 0.61 12.44 -2.49
C LEU A 55 1.02 12.51 -3.97
N GLU A 56 0.91 13.67 -4.61
CA GLU A 56 1.10 13.85 -6.05
C GLU A 56 0.19 12.93 -6.89
N GLU A 57 -1.02 12.66 -6.39
CA GLU A 57 -2.02 11.77 -6.99
C GLU A 57 -3.41 12.39 -6.85
N GLU A 58 -4.26 12.20 -7.86
CA GLU A 58 -5.66 12.68 -7.85
C GLU A 58 -6.53 11.80 -6.94
N LEU A 59 -7.30 12.44 -6.06
CA LEU A 59 -8.22 11.76 -5.13
C LEU A 59 -9.66 11.77 -5.66
N PRO A 60 -10.52 10.86 -5.16
CA PRO A 60 -11.94 10.82 -5.53
C PRO A 60 -12.63 12.19 -5.36
N PRO A 61 -13.74 12.44 -6.07
CA PRO A 61 -14.57 13.64 -5.87
C PRO A 61 -14.94 13.84 -4.40
N THR A 62 -15.13 15.08 -3.98
CA THR A 62 -15.40 15.48 -2.57
C THR A 62 -16.59 14.72 -1.97
N THR A 63 -17.61 14.47 -2.78
CA THR A 63 -18.83 13.73 -2.42
C THR A 63 -18.59 12.23 -2.19
N GLU A 64 -17.56 11.67 -2.79
CA GLU A 64 -17.18 10.25 -2.71
C GLU A 64 -15.92 10.03 -1.85
N LEU A 65 -15.29 11.12 -1.38
CA LEU A 65 -14.04 11.09 -0.62
C LEU A 65 -14.16 10.23 0.64
N GLU A 66 -15.29 10.35 1.36
CA GLU A 66 -15.55 9.54 2.55
C GLU A 66 -15.45 8.04 2.27
N GLU A 67 -16.03 7.59 1.15
CA GLU A 67 -16.05 6.19 0.75
C GLU A 67 -14.68 5.75 0.24
N GLY A 68 -14.01 6.61 -0.54
CA GLY A 68 -12.67 6.36 -1.07
C GLY A 68 -11.57 6.22 -0.02
N LEU A 69 -11.73 6.80 1.17
CA LEU A 69 -10.78 6.69 2.27
C LEU A 69 -10.96 5.42 3.13
N ARG A 70 -12.09 4.70 3.00
CA ARG A 70 -12.43 3.55 3.88
C ARG A 70 -11.48 2.36 3.76
N ASN A 71 -10.90 2.17 2.57
CA ASN A 71 -9.93 1.09 2.33
C ASN A 71 -8.53 1.39 2.92
N GLY A 72 -8.34 2.59 3.47
CA GLY A 72 -7.11 3.05 4.11
C GLY A 72 -5.91 3.22 3.18
N VAL A 73 -6.02 2.98 1.87
CA VAL A 73 -4.89 3.01 0.93
C VAL A 73 -4.29 4.41 0.86
N TYR A 74 -5.12 5.44 0.67
CA TYR A 74 -4.66 6.84 0.68
C TYR A 74 -4.09 7.26 2.04
N LEU A 75 -4.65 6.76 3.15
CA LEU A 75 -4.13 7.03 4.49
C LEU A 75 -2.75 6.41 4.69
N ALA A 76 -2.52 5.19 4.20
CA ALA A 76 -1.24 4.52 4.26
C ALA A 76 -0.20 5.18 3.33
N LYS A 77 -0.60 5.65 2.14
CA LYS A 77 0.26 6.47 1.28
C LYS A 77 0.65 7.78 1.97
N LEU A 78 -0.29 8.43 2.66
CA LEU A 78 -0.02 9.62 3.46
C LEU A 78 0.93 9.32 4.62
N ALA A 79 0.76 8.17 5.27
CA ALA A 79 1.66 7.68 6.31
C ALA A 79 3.10 7.52 5.80
N LYS A 80 3.28 7.00 4.58
CA LYS A 80 4.58 6.91 3.92
C LYS A 80 5.18 8.28 3.63
N PHE A 81 4.38 9.27 3.24
CA PHE A 81 4.85 10.62 2.95
C PHE A 81 5.58 11.25 4.14
N PHE A 82 5.02 11.19 5.35
CA PHE A 82 5.65 11.80 6.53
C PHE A 82 6.47 10.83 7.40
N ALA A 83 6.33 9.50 7.23
CA ALA A 83 7.08 8.49 7.97
C ALA A 83 7.56 7.32 7.06
N PRO A 84 8.42 7.59 6.06
CA PRO A 84 8.83 6.61 5.05
C PRO A 84 9.62 5.42 5.62
N ASN A 85 10.26 5.60 6.78
CA ASN A 85 11.01 4.53 7.45
C ASN A 85 10.10 3.47 8.10
N LEU A 86 8.84 3.82 8.39
CA LEU A 86 7.89 2.93 9.06
C LEU A 86 6.96 2.21 8.07
N VAL A 87 6.55 2.91 7.02
CA VAL A 87 5.56 2.43 6.03
C VAL A 87 6.24 2.23 4.68
N SER A 88 6.16 1.00 4.16
CA SER A 88 6.69 0.65 2.83
C SER A 88 5.57 0.24 1.88
N ASP A 89 5.73 0.49 0.57
CA ASP A 89 4.72 0.15 -0.44
C ASP A 89 4.36 -1.34 -0.44
N LYS A 90 5.34 -2.20 -0.13
CA LYS A 90 5.15 -3.66 -0.02
C LYS A 90 4.20 -4.07 1.11
N LYS A 91 3.98 -3.21 2.12
CA LYS A 91 3.09 -3.47 3.25
C LYS A 91 1.70 -2.84 3.10
N ILE A 92 1.50 -1.97 2.11
CA ILE A 92 0.20 -1.39 1.83
C ILE A 92 -0.60 -2.44 1.04
N TYR A 93 -1.71 -2.87 1.61
CA TYR A 93 -2.60 -3.83 0.96
C TYR A 93 -3.43 -3.13 -0.10
N ASP A 94 -3.54 -3.73 -1.30
CA ASP A 94 -4.31 -3.21 -2.43
C ASP A 94 -3.90 -1.79 -2.87
N VAL A 95 -2.59 -1.55 -3.04
CA VAL A 95 -2.02 -0.22 -3.40
C VAL A 95 -2.70 0.43 -4.61
N LYS A 96 -3.08 -0.37 -5.61
CA LYS A 96 -3.76 0.07 -6.84
C LYS A 96 -5.29 0.13 -6.73
N GLN A 97 -5.85 -0.26 -5.58
CA GLN A 97 -7.29 -0.35 -5.32
C GLN A 97 -8.05 -1.24 -6.30
N GLU A 98 -7.39 -2.22 -6.93
CA GLU A 98 -7.99 -3.10 -7.93
C GLU A 98 -9.00 -4.05 -7.28
N ARG A 99 -8.66 -4.58 -6.10
CA ARG A 99 -9.57 -5.44 -5.36
C ARG A 99 -10.74 -4.64 -4.80
N TYR A 100 -10.49 -3.44 -4.29
CA TYR A 100 -11.53 -2.54 -3.82
C TYR A 100 -12.53 -2.20 -4.94
N LYS A 101 -12.06 -1.85 -6.13
CA LYS A 101 -12.92 -1.59 -7.30
C LYS A 101 -13.71 -2.82 -7.76
N ARG A 102 -13.14 -4.02 -7.67
CA ARG A 102 -13.77 -5.27 -8.14
C ARG A 102 -14.74 -5.88 -7.14
N SER A 103 -14.41 -5.85 -5.85
CA SER A 103 -15.08 -6.66 -4.81
C SER A 103 -15.43 -5.87 -3.55
N GLY A 104 -15.14 -4.57 -3.50
CA GLY A 104 -15.39 -3.71 -2.35
C GLY A 104 -14.39 -3.92 -1.20
N LEU A 105 -14.81 -3.56 0.02
CA LEU A 105 -13.96 -3.64 1.21
C LEU A 105 -13.63 -5.09 1.58
N HIS A 106 -12.34 -5.40 1.63
CA HIS A 106 -11.80 -6.61 2.25
C HIS A 106 -11.25 -6.30 3.65
N PHE A 107 -11.40 -7.22 4.62
CA PHE A 107 -10.95 -7.01 6.01
C PHE A 107 -9.49 -6.55 6.08
N ARG A 108 -8.61 -7.12 5.25
CA ARG A 108 -7.18 -6.76 5.19
C ARG A 108 -6.90 -5.28 4.88
N HIS A 109 -7.86 -4.51 4.37
CA HIS A 109 -7.73 -3.05 4.26
C HIS A 109 -7.59 -2.35 5.62
N THR A 110 -8.02 -2.97 6.72
CA THR A 110 -7.82 -2.41 8.06
C THR A 110 -6.34 -2.22 8.39
N ASP A 111 -5.45 -3.06 7.85
CA ASP A 111 -4.00 -2.95 8.05
C ASP A 111 -3.46 -1.63 7.52
N ASN A 112 -4.03 -1.09 6.44
CA ASN A 112 -3.62 0.21 5.88
C ASN A 112 -3.93 1.35 6.85
N THR A 113 -5.13 1.33 7.45
CA THR A 113 -5.53 2.32 8.46
C THR A 113 -4.65 2.21 9.72
N VAL A 114 -4.35 0.97 10.17
CA VAL A 114 -3.46 0.74 11.32
C VAL A 114 -2.05 1.26 11.05
N GLN A 115 -1.52 1.10 9.84
CA GLN A 115 -0.22 1.66 9.47
C GLN A 115 -0.19 3.19 9.56
N TRP A 116 -1.25 3.85 9.13
CA TRP A 116 -1.40 5.30 9.28
C TRP A 116 -1.44 5.74 10.74
N LEU A 117 -2.22 5.07 11.59
CA LEU A 117 -2.26 5.35 13.03
C LEU A 117 -0.88 5.20 13.70
N ARG A 118 -0.13 4.15 13.35
CA ARG A 118 1.24 3.92 13.85
C ARG A 118 2.23 4.99 13.37
N ALA A 119 2.10 5.43 12.12
CA ALA A 119 2.91 6.51 11.59
C ALA A 119 2.67 7.83 12.35
N MET A 120 1.40 8.17 12.62
CA MET A 120 1.06 9.34 13.42
C MET A 120 1.63 9.25 14.83
N GLU A 121 1.61 8.06 15.44
CA GLU A 121 2.22 7.83 16.76
C GLU A 121 3.73 8.04 16.72
N SER A 122 4.41 7.64 15.64
CA SER A 122 5.87 7.82 15.53
C SER A 122 6.32 9.27 15.41
N ILE A 123 5.48 10.15 14.85
CA ILE A 123 5.76 11.60 14.76
C ILE A 123 5.26 12.36 16.00
N GLY A 124 4.59 11.69 16.93
CA GLY A 124 4.15 12.27 18.20
C GLY A 124 2.82 13.04 18.15
N LEU A 125 1.93 12.79 17.18
CA LEU A 125 0.61 13.41 17.19
C LEU A 125 -0.20 12.94 18.43
N PRO A 126 -0.88 13.82 19.18
CA PRO A 126 -1.65 13.42 20.36
C PRO A 126 -2.82 12.47 20.02
N LYS A 127 -2.98 11.40 20.81
CA LYS A 127 -4.01 10.36 20.60
C LYS A 127 -5.45 10.87 20.67
N ILE A 128 -5.70 12.06 21.23
CA ILE A 128 -7.03 12.69 21.26
C ILE A 128 -7.61 12.91 19.85
N PHE A 129 -6.74 13.12 18.86
CA PHE A 129 -7.16 13.33 17.47
C PHE A 129 -7.47 12.03 16.74
N TYR A 130 -7.05 10.87 17.26
CA TYR A 130 -7.01 9.63 16.47
C TYR A 130 -8.44 9.08 16.32
N PRO A 131 -8.82 8.65 15.11
CA PRO A 131 -9.99 7.81 14.91
C PRO A 131 -9.69 6.37 15.30
N GLU A 132 -10.73 5.58 15.56
CA GLU A 132 -10.62 4.13 15.66
C GLU A 132 -10.64 3.51 14.25
N THR A 133 -10.07 2.30 14.09
CA THR A 133 -10.10 1.60 12.80
C THR A 133 -11.54 1.36 12.31
N THR A 134 -12.49 1.14 13.23
CA THR A 134 -13.92 0.99 12.90
C THR A 134 -14.59 2.30 12.48
N ASP A 135 -14.07 3.45 12.93
CA ASP A 135 -14.59 4.76 12.50
C ASP A 135 -14.41 4.95 10.99
N VAL A 136 -13.27 4.45 10.47
CA VAL A 136 -12.89 4.48 9.05
C VAL A 136 -13.50 3.32 8.27
N TYR A 137 -13.20 2.07 8.65
CA TYR A 137 -13.54 0.89 7.86
C TYR A 137 -15.05 0.64 7.80
N ASP A 138 -15.73 0.66 8.94
CA ASP A 138 -17.18 0.44 9.04
C ASP A 138 -18.00 1.71 8.77
N ARG A 139 -17.35 2.83 8.43
CA ARG A 139 -17.98 4.15 8.25
C ARG A 139 -18.78 4.59 9.48
N LYS A 140 -18.32 4.25 10.69
CA LYS A 140 -19.00 4.64 11.94
C LYS A 140 -18.83 6.11 12.28
N ASN A 141 -17.69 6.71 11.97
CA ASN A 141 -17.40 8.11 12.29
C ASN A 141 -16.32 8.69 11.36
N ILE A 142 -16.63 8.78 10.07
CA ILE A 142 -15.76 9.42 9.07
C ILE A 142 -15.45 10.90 9.42
N PRO A 143 -16.38 11.71 9.97
CA PRO A 143 -16.05 13.07 10.40
C PRO A 143 -14.88 13.15 11.38
N ARG A 144 -14.72 12.16 12.27
CA ARG A 144 -13.56 12.06 13.17
C ARG A 144 -12.25 11.79 12.43
N MET A 145 -12.29 10.98 11.38
CA MET A 145 -11.12 10.76 10.51
C MET A 145 -10.74 12.04 9.77
N ILE A 146 -11.71 12.78 9.20
CA ILE A 146 -11.46 14.07 8.54
C ILE A 146 -10.89 15.08 9.54
N TYR A 147 -11.45 15.14 10.75
CA TYR A 147 -10.91 15.95 11.85
C TYR A 147 -9.45 15.60 12.18
N CYS A 148 -9.12 14.31 12.20
CA CYS A 148 -7.74 13.85 12.39
C CYS A 148 -6.81 14.28 11.25
N ILE A 149 -7.28 14.28 9.99
CA ILE A 149 -6.49 14.75 8.84
C ILE A 149 -6.19 16.24 8.98
N HIS A 150 -7.16 17.05 9.42
CA HIS A 150 -6.96 18.48 9.69
C HIS A 150 -5.98 18.73 10.86
N ALA A 151 -6.06 17.94 11.92
CA ALA A 151 -5.10 17.99 13.02
C ALA A 151 -3.68 17.61 12.57
N LEU A 152 -3.58 16.55 11.76
CA LEU A 152 -2.33 16.07 11.18
C LEU A 152 -1.72 17.09 10.22
N SER A 153 -2.52 17.73 9.36
CA SER A 153 -2.02 18.73 8.40
C SER A 153 -1.43 19.94 9.12
N LEU A 154 -2.10 20.43 10.17
CA LEU A 154 -1.58 21.52 10.99
C LEU A 154 -0.31 21.10 11.73
N TYR A 155 -0.25 19.88 12.25
CA TYR A 155 0.92 19.35 12.94
C TYR A 155 2.14 19.21 12.00
N LEU A 156 1.96 18.61 10.83
CA LEU A 156 3.01 18.46 9.83
C LEU A 156 3.48 19.79 9.27
N PHE A 157 2.59 20.77 9.15
CA PHE A 157 2.96 22.14 8.78
C PHE A 157 3.85 22.79 9.85
N LYS A 158 3.51 22.62 11.14
CA LYS A 158 4.37 23.09 12.25
C LYS A 158 5.75 22.41 12.24
N LEU A 159 5.82 21.14 11.85
CA LEU A 159 7.09 20.41 11.68
C LEU A 159 7.83 20.73 10.38
N GLY A 160 7.26 21.55 9.48
CA GLY A 160 7.86 21.86 8.18
C GLY A 160 7.95 20.66 7.23
N LEU A 161 7.11 19.64 7.42
CA LEU A 161 7.07 18.42 6.60
C LEU A 161 6.01 18.49 5.49
N ALA A 162 4.95 19.28 5.68
CA ALA A 162 3.83 19.40 4.74
C ALA A 162 3.42 20.86 4.53
N PRO A 163 2.79 21.21 3.39
CA PRO A 163 2.20 22.53 3.19
C PRO A 163 1.01 22.76 4.13
N GLN A 164 0.66 24.03 4.34
CA GLN A 164 -0.51 24.42 5.11
C GLN A 164 -1.79 24.03 4.34
N ILE A 165 -2.76 23.44 5.05
CA ILE A 165 -4.11 23.21 4.52
C ILE A 165 -4.81 24.54 4.23
N GLN A 166 -5.54 24.62 3.13
CA GLN A 166 -6.27 25.83 2.73
C GLN A 166 -7.56 25.96 3.57
N ASP A 167 -8.00 27.19 3.78
CA ASP A 167 -9.35 27.50 4.29
C ASP A 167 -10.23 27.88 3.08
N LEU A 168 -11.19 27.02 2.77
CA LEU A 168 -12.09 27.11 1.63
C LEU A 168 -13.52 27.45 2.02
N LEU A 169 -13.78 27.72 3.30
CA LEU A 169 -15.10 28.08 3.77
C LEU A 169 -15.59 29.37 3.08
N GLY A 170 -16.73 29.29 2.39
CA GLY A 170 -17.30 30.42 1.62
C GLY A 170 -16.58 30.74 0.31
N LYS A 171 -15.60 29.93 -0.12
CA LYS A 171 -14.85 30.10 -1.38
C LYS A 171 -15.18 29.05 -2.43
N VAL A 172 -15.83 27.95 -2.02
CA VAL A 172 -16.25 26.85 -2.88
C VAL A 172 -17.76 26.71 -2.79
N ASP A 173 -18.39 26.51 -3.96
CA ASP A 173 -19.82 26.31 -4.07
C ASP A 173 -20.13 24.83 -4.32
N PHE A 174 -21.14 24.32 -3.62
CA PHE A 174 -21.70 22.98 -3.82
C PHE A 174 -23.14 23.11 -4.29
N THR A 175 -23.62 22.12 -5.03
CA THR A 175 -25.01 22.07 -5.46
C THR A 175 -25.96 21.82 -4.28
N GLU A 176 -27.21 22.26 -4.40
CA GLU A 176 -28.22 22.00 -3.37
C GLU A 176 -28.44 20.50 -3.12
N GLU A 177 -28.27 19.67 -4.15
CA GLU A 177 -28.36 18.21 -4.05
C GLU A 177 -27.23 17.63 -3.20
N GLU A 178 -25.99 18.09 -3.37
CA GLU A 178 -24.83 17.65 -2.58
C GLU A 178 -24.97 18.04 -1.11
N ILE A 179 -25.39 19.28 -0.84
CA ILE A 179 -25.63 19.77 0.53
C ILE A 179 -26.77 18.97 1.18
N SER A 180 -27.86 18.71 0.44
CA SER A 180 -29.01 17.94 0.92
C SER A 180 -28.64 16.48 1.21
N ASN A 181 -27.85 15.84 0.34
CA ASN A 181 -27.36 14.47 0.54
C ASN A 181 -26.43 14.39 1.76
N MET A 182 -25.48 15.31 1.88
CA MET A 182 -24.57 15.36 3.03
C MET A 182 -25.33 15.57 4.33
N ARG A 183 -26.33 16.47 4.34
CA ARG A 183 -27.18 16.67 5.52
C ARG A 183 -27.89 15.39 5.95
N LYS A 184 -28.50 14.66 5.01
CA LYS A 184 -29.17 13.38 5.32
C LYS A 184 -28.21 12.33 5.85
N GLU A 185 -26.99 12.27 5.32
CA GLU A 185 -25.95 11.38 5.83
C GLU A 185 -25.60 11.76 7.27
N LEU A 186 -25.27 13.03 7.55
CA LEU A 186 -24.95 13.51 8.90
C LEU A 186 -26.09 13.25 9.92
N GLU A 187 -27.35 13.39 9.52
CA GLU A 187 -28.51 13.10 10.37
C GLU A 187 -28.62 11.61 10.74
N LYS A 188 -28.27 10.67 9.83
CA LYS A 188 -28.32 9.23 10.11
C LYS A 188 -27.35 8.80 11.20
N TYR A 189 -26.21 9.47 11.30
CA TYR A 189 -25.16 9.10 12.25
C TYR A 189 -25.39 9.69 13.64
N GLY A 190 -26.17 10.76 13.77
CA GLY A 190 -26.40 11.44 15.05
C GLY A 190 -25.11 11.96 15.72
N ILE A 191 -24.04 12.12 14.94
CA ILE A 191 -22.71 12.49 15.44
C ILE A 191 -22.67 14.00 15.71
N GLN A 192 -22.14 14.38 16.87
CA GLN A 192 -21.79 15.77 17.14
C GLN A 192 -20.57 16.13 16.30
N MET A 193 -20.76 17.10 15.39
CA MET A 193 -19.70 17.60 14.53
C MET A 193 -18.52 18.13 15.36
N PRO A 194 -17.28 17.64 15.14
CA PRO A 194 -16.12 18.11 15.86
C PRO A 194 -15.80 19.57 15.48
N SER A 195 -15.26 20.32 16.43
CA SER A 195 -14.98 21.76 16.22
C SER A 195 -13.63 21.94 15.51
N PHE A 196 -13.66 22.02 14.17
CA PHE A 196 -12.48 22.22 13.33
C PHE A 196 -11.73 23.52 13.65
N SER A 197 -12.44 24.59 14.00
CA SER A 197 -11.85 25.89 14.39
C SER A 197 -11.03 25.84 15.68
N LYS A 198 -11.22 24.83 16.54
CA LYS A 198 -10.50 24.69 17.82
C LYS A 198 -9.27 23.78 17.75
N ILE A 199 -9.03 23.13 16.61
CA ILE A 199 -7.92 22.18 16.43
C ILE A 199 -6.58 22.81 16.84
N GLY A 200 -6.29 24.02 16.36
CA GLY A 200 -5.03 24.70 16.66
C GLY A 200 -4.82 24.99 18.15
N GLY A 201 -5.89 25.36 18.86
CA GLY A 201 -5.85 25.61 20.30
C GLY A 201 -5.64 24.32 21.10
N ILE A 202 -6.31 23.23 20.73
CA ILE A 202 -6.15 21.91 21.38
C ILE A 202 -4.75 21.35 21.13
N LEU A 203 -4.25 21.45 19.89
CA LEU A 203 -2.88 21.04 19.57
C LEU A 203 -1.85 21.85 20.36
N ALA A 204 -2.02 23.16 20.49
CA ALA A 204 -1.13 23.99 21.30
C ALA A 204 -1.17 23.63 22.78
N SER A 205 -2.36 23.34 23.34
CA SER A 205 -2.48 22.93 24.74
C SER A 205 -1.89 21.54 25.02
N GLU A 206 -2.08 20.57 24.11
CA GLU A 206 -1.60 19.18 24.27
C GLU A 206 -0.10 19.05 23.98
N LEU A 207 0.44 19.87 23.08
CA LEU A 207 1.87 19.94 22.77
C LEU A 207 2.62 20.97 23.61
N SER A 208 2.01 21.50 24.69
CA SER A 208 2.63 22.51 25.57
C SER A 208 3.80 21.93 26.38
N VAL A 209 4.88 21.62 25.68
CA VAL A 209 6.24 21.77 26.16
C VAL A 209 6.44 23.27 26.28
N ASP A 210 6.90 23.72 27.45
CA ASP A 210 7.11 25.11 27.85
C ASP A 210 7.38 26.03 26.64
N GLU A 211 6.35 26.72 26.14
CA GLU A 211 6.44 27.56 24.94
C GLU A 211 7.55 28.61 25.09
N ALA A 212 7.84 28.99 26.34
CA ALA A 212 8.96 29.83 26.71
C ALA A 212 10.32 29.15 26.48
N ALA A 213 10.43 27.85 26.75
CA ALA A 213 11.64 27.06 26.48
C ALA A 213 11.86 26.83 24.99
N LEU A 214 10.80 26.63 24.20
CA LEU A 214 10.88 26.58 22.73
C LEU A 214 11.31 27.93 22.17
N HIS A 215 10.67 29.02 22.61
CA HIS A 215 11.05 30.37 22.22
C HIS A 215 12.50 30.68 22.58
N ALA A 216 12.94 30.35 23.81
CA ALA A 216 14.32 30.54 24.24
C ALA A 216 15.30 29.72 23.39
N ALA A 217 14.94 28.49 23.00
CA ALA A 217 15.78 27.66 22.14
C ALA A 217 15.90 28.25 20.72
N VAL A 218 14.81 28.74 20.14
CA VAL A 218 14.81 29.39 18.81
C VAL A 218 15.60 30.71 18.83
N ILE A 219 15.48 31.49 19.90
CA ILE A 219 16.28 32.71 20.10
C ILE A 219 17.76 32.35 20.20
N ALA A 220 18.11 31.34 21.01
CA ALA A 220 19.49 30.88 21.17
C ALA A 220 20.10 30.40 19.84
N ILE A 221 19.32 29.69 19.00
CA ILE A 221 19.76 29.30 17.65
C ILE A 221 20.02 30.53 16.78
N ASN A 222 19.10 31.50 16.78
CA ASN A 222 19.23 32.73 16.02
C ASN A 222 20.45 33.57 16.44
N GLU A 223 20.77 33.60 17.74
CA GLU A 223 21.99 34.23 18.27
C GLU A 223 23.26 33.47 17.88
N ALA A 224 23.23 32.12 17.92
CA ALA A 224 24.36 31.29 17.49
C ALA A 224 24.66 31.47 16.00
N ILE A 225 23.63 31.57 15.16
CA ILE A 225 23.75 31.87 13.73
C ILE A 225 24.46 33.22 13.52
N GLU A 226 24.14 34.26 14.30
CA GLU A 226 24.78 35.58 14.21
C GLU A 226 26.25 35.57 14.62
N LYS A 227 26.63 34.73 15.60
CA LYS A 227 28.02 34.59 16.04
C LYS A 227 28.91 33.97 14.96
N GLY A 228 28.33 33.27 13.97
CA GLY A 228 29.07 32.72 12.83
C GLY A 228 29.90 31.47 13.16
N ILE A 229 29.73 30.87 14.33
CA ILE A 229 30.52 29.73 14.81
C ILE A 229 29.71 28.45 14.60
N ALA A 230 30.09 27.64 13.61
CA ALA A 230 29.37 26.43 13.23
C ALA A 230 29.15 25.45 14.39
N GLU A 231 30.17 25.26 15.25
CA GLU A 231 30.09 24.40 16.44
C GLU A 231 29.06 24.88 17.47
N GLN A 232 28.89 26.19 17.62
CA GLN A 232 27.89 26.75 18.53
C GLN A 232 26.48 26.62 17.94
N THR A 233 26.36 26.86 16.64
CA THR A 233 25.08 26.72 15.94
C THR A 233 24.57 25.30 16.00
N ILE A 234 25.40 24.29 15.69
CA ILE A 234 24.98 22.89 15.80
C ILE A 234 24.62 22.49 17.24
N ALA A 235 25.36 22.99 18.25
CA ALA A 235 25.02 22.74 19.65
C ALA A 235 23.64 23.30 20.02
N THR A 236 23.28 24.49 19.50
CA THR A 236 21.93 25.06 19.70
C THR A 236 20.85 24.36 18.88
N LEU A 237 21.17 23.87 17.67
CA LEU A 237 20.22 23.10 16.85
C LEU A 237 19.88 21.73 17.46
N ARG A 238 20.82 21.13 18.21
CA ARG A 238 20.60 19.89 18.96
C ARG A 238 19.85 20.07 20.28
N ASN A 239 19.46 21.30 20.62
CA ASN A 239 18.69 21.55 21.84
C ASN A 239 17.34 20.82 21.75
N PRO A 240 17.02 19.89 22.67
CA PRO A 240 15.76 19.14 22.63
C PRO A 240 14.53 20.05 22.70
N ASN A 241 14.65 21.22 23.34
CA ASN A 241 13.57 22.20 23.41
C ASN A 241 13.33 22.94 22.08
N ALA A 242 14.26 22.86 21.11
CA ALA A 242 14.06 23.43 19.77
C ALA A 242 13.15 22.57 18.88
N MET A 243 12.88 21.32 19.27
CA MET A 243 12.03 20.37 18.55
C MET A 243 12.41 20.22 17.06
N LEU A 244 13.71 20.25 16.77
CA LEU A 244 14.24 20.06 15.43
C LEU A 244 14.51 18.58 15.16
N LEU A 245 14.18 18.12 13.96
CA LEU A 245 14.35 16.75 13.48
C LEU A 245 15.47 16.69 12.44
N ASN A 246 16.11 15.52 12.32
CA ASN A 246 17.15 15.23 11.32
C ASN A 246 18.36 16.17 11.37
N VAL A 247 18.75 16.65 12.55
CA VAL A 247 19.98 17.45 12.71
C VAL A 247 21.20 16.53 12.67
N ASP A 248 22.06 16.71 11.67
CA ASP A 248 23.32 15.96 11.50
C ASP A 248 24.53 16.80 11.94
N GLU A 249 25.32 16.27 12.86
CA GLU A 249 26.48 16.98 13.43
C GLU A 249 27.57 17.27 12.38
N GLU A 250 27.67 16.44 11.36
CA GLU A 250 28.67 16.57 10.31
C GLU A 250 28.36 17.72 9.32
N LEU A 251 27.12 18.22 9.34
CA LEU A 251 26.65 19.33 8.49
C LEU A 251 26.70 20.70 9.18
N ALA A 252 27.38 20.81 10.32
CA ALA A 252 27.42 22.02 11.14
C ALA A 252 27.77 23.29 10.35
N GLN A 253 28.76 23.23 9.45
CA GLN A 253 29.19 24.38 8.66
C GLN A 253 28.17 24.75 7.56
N ASP A 254 27.55 23.75 6.94
CA ASP A 254 26.54 23.97 5.92
C ASP A 254 25.26 24.56 6.50
N TYR A 255 24.80 24.03 7.65
CA TYR A 255 23.69 24.60 8.41
C TYR A 255 23.97 26.05 8.79
N GLN A 256 25.17 26.35 9.31
CA GLN A 256 25.55 27.72 9.63
C GLN A 256 25.44 28.65 8.42
N ASN A 257 25.95 28.24 7.26
CA ASN A 257 25.96 29.09 6.07
C ASN A 257 24.55 29.36 5.53
N GLU A 258 23.72 28.31 5.34
CA GLU A 258 22.36 28.49 4.79
C GLU A 258 21.44 29.19 5.78
N LEU A 259 21.50 28.87 7.08
CA LEU A 259 20.67 29.53 8.09
C LEU A 259 21.05 31.01 8.22
N PHE A 260 22.33 31.35 8.12
CA PHE A 260 22.77 32.74 8.08
C PHE A 260 22.23 33.48 6.84
N GLU A 261 22.29 32.87 5.67
CA GLU A 261 21.71 33.45 4.45
C GLU A 261 20.18 33.55 4.49
N ALA A 262 19.49 32.55 5.05
CA ALA A 262 18.05 32.56 5.24
C ALA A 262 17.62 33.69 6.18
N LYS A 263 18.34 33.86 7.30
CA LYS A 263 18.11 34.96 8.24
C LYS A 263 18.33 36.32 7.57
N ARG A 264 19.41 36.48 6.80
CA ARG A 264 19.71 37.73 6.07
C ARG A 264 18.64 38.07 5.04
N ARG A 265 18.12 37.06 4.32
CA ARG A 265 16.99 37.23 3.39
C ARG A 265 15.75 37.73 4.13
N LYS A 266 15.39 37.10 5.25
CA LYS A 266 14.23 37.49 6.06
C LYS A 266 14.35 38.92 6.59
N GLN A 267 15.49 39.28 7.17
CA GLN A 267 15.78 40.64 7.65
C GLN A 267 15.65 41.69 6.53
N SER A 268 16.16 41.38 5.34
CA SER A 268 16.05 42.30 4.19
C SER A 268 14.59 42.49 3.74
N SER A 269 13.78 41.42 3.76
CA SER A 269 12.35 41.48 3.43
C SER A 269 11.54 42.23 4.49
N ALA A 270 11.86 42.10 5.77
CA ALA A 270 11.23 42.86 6.85
C ALA A 270 11.52 44.37 6.75
N ARG A 271 12.78 44.75 6.45
CA ARG A 271 13.18 46.16 6.25
C ARG A 271 12.48 46.84 5.07
N LEU A 272 12.18 46.10 4.01
CA LEU A 272 11.43 46.62 2.86
C LEU A 272 9.95 46.85 3.17
N LYS A 273 9.37 46.11 4.11
CA LYS A 273 7.97 46.28 4.55
C LYS A 273 7.80 47.38 5.60
N ASN A 274 8.79 47.59 6.47
CA ASN A 274 8.69 48.48 7.63
C ASN A 274 9.36 49.87 7.42
N GLY A 275 9.56 50.30 6.17
CA GLY A 275 10.30 51.53 5.83
C GLY A 275 9.73 52.87 6.36
N THR A 276 8.64 52.84 7.13
CA THR A 276 7.96 54.02 7.72
C THR A 276 7.81 53.96 9.25
N ILE A 277 8.36 52.94 9.93
CA ILE A 277 8.19 52.66 11.36
C ILE A 277 9.53 52.90 12.11
N SER A 278 9.48 53.43 13.34
CA SER A 278 10.65 53.68 14.21
C SER A 278 11.45 52.39 14.47
N GLU A 279 12.76 52.50 14.70
CA GLU A 279 13.62 51.39 15.15
C GLU A 279 13.12 50.71 16.43
N GLU A 280 12.43 51.47 17.28
CA GLU A 280 11.92 51.01 18.58
C GLU A 280 10.58 50.25 18.49
N GLU A 281 9.90 50.29 17.34
CA GLU A 281 8.59 49.66 17.10
C GLU A 281 8.69 48.40 16.20
N ARG A 282 9.90 48.00 15.80
CA ARG A 282 10.09 46.79 14.98
C ARG A 282 9.88 45.54 15.83
N ASP A 283 8.99 44.68 15.38
CA ASP A 283 8.79 43.38 16.00
C ASP A 283 10.04 42.50 15.78
N VAL A 284 10.76 42.22 16.88
CA VAL A 284 11.98 41.38 16.88
C VAL A 284 11.69 40.01 16.26
N TYR A 285 10.46 39.51 16.33
CA TYR A 285 10.05 38.24 15.74
C TYR A 285 9.95 38.25 14.20
N GLU A 286 9.87 39.43 13.56
CA GLU A 286 9.89 39.54 12.09
C GLU A 286 11.30 39.40 11.50
N GLU A 287 12.34 39.67 12.29
CA GLU A 287 13.75 39.62 11.87
C GLU A 287 14.44 38.28 12.20
N LEU A 288 13.86 37.48 13.10
CA LEU A 288 14.37 36.17 13.51
C LEU A 288 13.76 35.04 12.67
N LEU A 289 14.53 33.98 12.43
CA LEU A 289 13.99 32.76 11.84
C LEU A 289 13.08 32.04 12.84
N THR A 290 11.92 31.57 12.39
CA THR A 290 11.02 30.72 13.19
C THR A 290 11.52 29.28 13.23
N GLN A 291 11.02 28.48 14.19
CA GLN A 291 11.36 27.06 14.27
C GLN A 291 11.08 26.32 12.95
N ALA A 292 9.95 26.58 12.31
CA ALA A 292 9.58 25.95 11.04
C ALA A 292 10.52 26.34 9.89
N GLU A 293 10.95 27.61 9.83
CA GLU A 293 11.91 28.08 8.83
C GLU A 293 13.29 27.44 9.05
N ILE A 294 13.72 27.31 10.31
CA ILE A 294 14.98 26.62 10.65
C ILE A 294 14.90 25.15 10.22
N GLN A 295 13.81 24.45 10.55
CA GLN A 295 13.60 23.05 10.16
C GLN A 295 13.57 22.86 8.64
N GLY A 296 12.91 23.75 7.91
CA GLY A 296 12.86 23.70 6.44
C GLY A 296 14.24 23.84 5.81
N ASN A 297 15.10 24.72 6.35
CA ASN A 297 16.47 24.89 5.86
C ASN A 297 17.37 23.68 6.21
N ILE A 298 17.19 23.06 7.38
CA ILE A 298 17.87 21.80 7.73
C ILE A 298 17.52 20.70 6.74
N ASN A 299 16.22 20.49 6.49
CA ASN A 299 15.75 19.50 5.52
C ASN A 299 16.32 19.76 4.12
N LYS A 300 16.35 21.03 3.69
CA LYS A 300 16.94 21.45 2.42
C LYS A 300 18.42 21.09 2.34
N ILE A 301 19.22 21.34 3.38
CA ILE A 301 20.64 21.00 3.39
C ILE A 301 20.85 19.49 3.40
N ASN A 302 20.07 18.77 4.18
CA ASN A 302 20.13 17.31 4.22
C ASN A 302 19.80 16.68 2.86
N SER A 303 19.05 17.39 2.02
CA SER A 303 18.75 16.98 0.65
C SER A 303 19.77 17.45 -0.40
N LYS A 304 20.82 18.23 -0.03
CA LYS A 304 21.84 18.71 -0.98
C LYS A 304 22.79 17.57 -1.38
N PRO A 305 23.04 17.39 -2.68
CA PRO A 305 23.78 16.23 -3.20
C PRO A 305 25.31 16.29 -3.07
N PHE A 306 25.85 17.34 -2.45
CA PHE A 306 27.28 17.67 -2.48
C PHE A 306 28.17 16.77 -1.58
N ARG A 307 27.61 16.06 -0.60
CA ARG A 307 28.39 15.20 0.33
C ARG A 307 28.91 13.90 -0.28
N ILE A 308 28.23 13.33 -1.28
CA ILE A 308 28.67 12.05 -1.87
C ILE A 308 30.03 12.22 -2.57
N LEU A 309 30.32 13.40 -3.13
CA LEU A 309 31.57 13.66 -3.84
C LEU A 309 32.77 13.81 -2.90
N THR A 310 32.63 14.50 -1.76
CA THR A 310 33.79 14.80 -0.90
C THR A 310 34.24 13.60 -0.08
N GLU A 311 33.31 12.78 0.42
CA GLU A 311 33.65 11.55 1.15
C GLU A 311 34.21 10.46 0.21
N VAL A 312 33.66 10.33 -1.00
CA VAL A 312 34.21 9.44 -2.02
C VAL A 312 35.60 9.91 -2.47
N CYS A 313 35.82 11.21 -2.67
CA CYS A 313 37.14 11.74 -3.04
C CYS A 313 38.21 11.50 -1.95
N MET A 314 37.86 11.57 -0.67
CA MET A 314 38.80 11.27 0.43
C MET A 314 39.06 9.77 0.59
N VAL A 315 38.04 8.92 0.48
CA VAL A 315 38.18 7.45 0.58
C VAL A 315 39.01 6.88 -0.58
N PHE A 316 38.97 7.51 -1.77
CA PHE A 316 39.66 7.04 -2.98
C PHE A 316 40.91 7.85 -3.38
N GLN A 317 41.37 8.83 -2.58
CA GLN A 317 42.56 9.66 -2.86
C GLN A 317 42.62 10.21 -4.31
N ILE A 318 41.56 10.87 -4.77
CA ILE A 318 41.51 11.50 -6.10
C ILE A 318 42.05 12.93 -6.01
N PRO A 319 43.02 13.35 -6.85
CA PRO A 319 43.60 14.69 -6.76
C PRO A 319 42.57 15.75 -7.16
N ALA A 320 42.46 16.80 -6.34
CA ALA A 320 41.62 17.94 -6.60
C ALA A 320 42.23 18.80 -7.73
N GLU A 321 41.65 18.74 -8.93
CA GLU A 321 41.86 19.80 -9.92
C GLU A 321 40.73 20.82 -9.79
N HIS A 322 41.17 22.02 -9.42
CA HIS A 322 40.39 23.24 -9.35
C HIS A 322 39.91 23.67 -10.74
N ASP A 323 38.77 24.37 -10.74
CA ASP A 323 38.24 25.25 -11.79
C ASP A 323 37.39 24.61 -12.90
N LEU A 324 36.10 24.36 -12.60
CA LEU A 324 35.05 24.35 -13.65
C LEU A 324 33.75 25.05 -13.18
N ASN A 325 33.17 25.81 -14.12
CA ASN A 325 32.16 26.87 -13.96
C ASN A 325 30.72 26.32 -13.76
N PRO A 326 29.82 26.97 -12.98
CA PRO A 326 28.53 26.38 -12.57
C PRO A 326 27.44 26.22 -13.64
N GLN A 327 27.66 26.63 -14.90
CA GLN A 327 26.60 26.62 -15.93
C GLN A 327 26.70 25.47 -16.96
N GLU A 328 27.70 24.59 -16.86
CA GLU A 328 27.83 23.41 -17.75
C GLU A 328 27.53 22.07 -17.04
N GLN A 329 26.85 22.07 -15.88
CA GLN A 329 26.56 20.83 -15.14
C GLN A 329 25.37 20.01 -15.69
N ILE A 330 24.75 20.44 -16.80
CA ILE A 330 23.66 19.70 -17.43
C ILE A 330 23.98 19.63 -18.93
N ILE A 331 24.72 18.59 -19.33
CA ILE A 331 24.60 17.82 -20.60
C ILE A 331 25.83 16.89 -20.74
N PHE A 332 25.54 15.59 -20.60
CA PHE A 332 26.19 14.39 -21.14
C PHE A 332 27.52 14.52 -21.92
N LEU A 333 28.56 13.77 -21.49
CA LEU A 333 29.61 13.27 -22.40
C LEU A 333 29.97 11.81 -22.08
N TRP A 334 29.32 10.89 -22.80
CA TRP A 334 29.82 9.53 -23.07
C TRP A 334 30.97 9.65 -24.07
N LYS A 335 32.19 9.23 -23.72
CA LYS A 335 33.23 8.89 -24.69
C LYS A 335 33.85 7.53 -24.37
N PRO A 336 34.09 6.67 -25.39
CA PRO A 336 34.73 5.38 -25.19
C PRO A 336 36.24 5.58 -25.06
N ILE A 337 36.77 5.44 -23.85
CA ILE A 337 38.22 5.31 -23.64
C ILE A 337 38.54 3.83 -23.51
N LYS A 338 39.47 3.37 -24.33
CA LYS A 338 39.96 1.99 -24.36
C LYS A 338 40.62 1.64 -23.01
N ASN A 339 40.41 0.39 -22.59
CA ASN A 339 40.94 -0.28 -21.39
C ASN A 339 40.25 0.04 -20.05
N THR A 340 39.47 -0.96 -19.61
CA THR A 340 39.33 -1.47 -18.23
C THR A 340 39.45 -0.46 -17.08
N GLN A 341 38.40 0.29 -16.82
CA GLN A 341 37.73 0.45 -15.51
C GLN A 341 36.62 1.49 -15.69
N LYS A 342 35.36 1.04 -15.63
CA LYS A 342 34.20 1.93 -15.58
C LYS A 342 33.99 2.29 -14.11
N ILE A 343 34.16 3.56 -13.73
CA ILE A 343 33.74 4.05 -12.42
C ILE A 343 32.37 4.72 -12.62
N LEU A 344 31.37 4.18 -11.92
CA LEU A 344 30.00 4.68 -11.83
C LEU A 344 29.93 5.61 -10.61
N PHE A 345 29.44 6.84 -10.78
CA PHE A 345 29.08 7.72 -9.65
C PHE A 345 27.63 7.43 -9.20
N PHE A 346 27.38 7.45 -7.89
CA PHE A 346 26.14 6.96 -7.26
C PHE A 346 25.10 8.04 -6.95
N PHE A 347 23.83 7.69 -7.15
CA PHE A 347 22.59 8.22 -6.54
C PHE A 347 21.64 7.02 -6.36
N PRO A 348 20.66 7.11 -5.44
CA PRO A 348 20.41 6.19 -4.31
C PRO A 348 20.07 4.74 -4.72
N CYS A 349 20.02 3.83 -3.73
CA CYS A 349 19.80 2.37 -3.78
C CYS A 349 19.06 1.77 -5.00
N CYS A 350 18.08 2.48 -5.56
CA CYS A 350 17.37 2.15 -6.81
C CYS A 350 18.28 1.92 -8.04
N SER A 351 19.49 2.49 -8.10
CA SER A 351 20.39 2.32 -9.25
C SER A 351 21.14 0.97 -9.27
N LEU A 352 21.53 0.40 -8.12
CA LEU A 352 22.18 -0.92 -8.07
C LEU A 352 21.23 -2.05 -8.37
N GLU A 353 19.99 -1.93 -7.88
CA GLU A 353 18.93 -2.89 -8.16
C GLU A 353 18.65 -2.94 -9.66
N LEU A 354 18.52 -1.78 -10.31
CA LEU A 354 18.32 -1.70 -11.75
C LEU A 354 19.50 -2.30 -12.54
N ILE A 355 20.75 -2.04 -12.12
CA ILE A 355 21.94 -2.62 -12.75
C ILE A 355 22.00 -4.14 -12.52
N ALA A 356 21.63 -4.62 -11.34
CA ALA A 356 21.60 -6.04 -11.01
C ALA A 356 20.53 -6.76 -11.85
N VAL A 357 19.33 -6.18 -11.98
CA VAL A 357 18.23 -6.68 -12.81
C VAL A 357 18.62 -6.71 -14.28
N ASP A 358 19.29 -5.69 -14.80
CA ASP A 358 19.78 -5.69 -16.19
C ASP A 358 20.86 -6.77 -16.42
N ASN A 359 21.76 -6.97 -15.46
CA ASN A 359 22.74 -8.04 -15.49
C ASN A 359 22.08 -9.43 -15.47
N ILE A 360 21.03 -9.61 -14.65
CA ILE A 360 20.26 -10.87 -14.58
C ILE A 360 19.56 -11.13 -15.91
N ASN A 361 18.84 -10.15 -16.45
CA ASN A 361 18.18 -10.27 -17.75
C ASN A 361 19.17 -10.56 -18.89
N THR A 362 20.37 -9.98 -18.82
CA THR A 362 21.44 -10.28 -19.78
C THR A 362 22.02 -11.68 -19.59
N ALA A 363 22.19 -12.15 -18.36
CA ALA A 363 22.64 -13.51 -18.06
C ALA A 363 21.64 -14.56 -18.56
N ILE A 364 20.33 -14.35 -18.31
CA ILE A 364 19.25 -15.23 -18.79
C ILE A 364 19.30 -15.37 -20.31
N ARG A 365 19.44 -14.24 -21.05
CA ARG A 365 19.53 -14.23 -22.53
C ARG A 365 20.76 -14.95 -23.08
N ASN A 366 21.84 -15.00 -22.31
CA ASN A 366 23.06 -15.70 -22.70
C ASN A 366 22.97 -17.23 -22.51
N CYS A 367 21.87 -17.73 -21.95
CA CYS A 367 21.58 -19.16 -21.76
C CYS A 367 22.68 -19.94 -21.02
N ASP A 368 23.32 -19.30 -20.03
CA ASP A 368 24.39 -19.90 -19.22
C ASP A 368 23.90 -20.05 -17.77
N PRO A 369 23.54 -21.28 -17.33
CA PRO A 369 23.01 -21.53 -16.00
C PRO A 369 23.91 -21.03 -14.86
N SER A 370 25.23 -21.10 -15.04
CA SER A 370 26.18 -20.69 -14.00
C SER A 370 26.20 -19.18 -13.85
N LYS A 371 26.20 -18.45 -14.97
CA LYS A 371 26.17 -16.98 -14.95
C LYS A 371 24.85 -16.44 -14.45
N THR A 372 23.74 -17.07 -14.83
CA THR A 372 22.41 -16.68 -14.34
C THR A 372 22.29 -16.89 -12.85
N LEU A 373 22.75 -18.03 -12.33
CA LEU A 373 22.79 -18.26 -10.88
C LEU A 373 23.65 -17.20 -10.15
N VAL A 374 24.86 -16.93 -10.63
CA VAL A 374 25.75 -15.92 -10.02
C VAL A 374 25.10 -14.54 -10.04
N ALA A 375 24.38 -14.17 -11.10
CA ALA A 375 23.68 -12.90 -11.19
C ALA A 375 22.49 -12.84 -10.21
N LEU A 376 21.72 -13.92 -10.08
CA LEU A 376 20.57 -14.01 -9.17
C LEU A 376 20.97 -13.95 -7.69
N MET A 377 22.16 -14.46 -7.34
CA MET A 377 22.66 -14.48 -5.96
C MET A 377 23.28 -13.16 -5.50
N LYS A 378 23.36 -12.15 -6.36
CA LYS A 378 23.93 -10.84 -6.01
C LYS A 378 23.05 -10.12 -4.99
N PRO A 379 23.58 -9.67 -3.84
CA PRO A 379 22.79 -8.98 -2.82
C PRO A 379 22.18 -7.67 -3.34
N GLU A 380 22.84 -7.03 -4.32
CA GLU A 380 22.36 -5.82 -4.97
C GLU A 380 21.04 -6.02 -5.72
N ALA A 381 20.73 -7.26 -6.13
CA ALA A 381 19.48 -7.60 -6.81
C ALA A 381 18.27 -7.63 -5.87
N GLN A 382 18.48 -7.70 -4.55
CA GLN A 382 17.41 -7.78 -3.54
C GLN A 382 16.35 -8.86 -3.84
N LEU A 383 16.77 -9.99 -4.43
CA LEU A 383 15.90 -11.11 -4.75
C LEU A 383 15.74 -12.06 -3.56
N PRO A 384 14.67 -12.88 -3.53
CA PRO A 384 14.49 -13.96 -2.56
C PRO A 384 15.66 -14.95 -2.57
N VAL A 385 15.68 -15.86 -1.58
CA VAL A 385 16.75 -16.85 -1.45
C VAL A 385 16.79 -17.75 -2.69
N VAL A 386 17.96 -17.81 -3.34
CA VAL A 386 18.22 -18.63 -4.53
C VAL A 386 19.04 -19.87 -4.13
N HIS A 387 18.67 -21.03 -4.65
CA HIS A 387 19.31 -22.30 -4.33
C HIS A 387 20.35 -22.73 -5.39
N SER A 388 21.62 -22.81 -5.00
CA SER A 388 22.73 -23.01 -5.94
C SER A 388 22.68 -24.33 -6.73
N PHE A 389 22.05 -25.37 -6.20
CA PHE A 389 21.94 -26.68 -6.86
C PHE A 389 20.94 -26.70 -8.03
N ALA A 390 20.10 -25.67 -8.16
CA ALA A 390 19.03 -25.59 -9.17
C ALA A 390 19.35 -24.61 -10.32
N ALA A 391 20.63 -24.35 -10.60
CA ALA A 391 21.08 -23.39 -11.62
C ALA A 391 20.41 -23.60 -12.99
N VAL A 392 20.36 -24.87 -13.45
CA VAL A 392 19.75 -25.24 -14.74
C VAL A 392 18.25 -24.97 -14.74
N PHE A 393 17.57 -25.25 -13.64
CA PHE A 393 16.14 -25.02 -13.49
C PHE A 393 15.79 -23.53 -13.54
N TYR A 394 16.47 -22.69 -12.73
CA TYR A 394 16.27 -21.24 -12.77
C TYR A 394 16.52 -20.66 -14.16
N GLN A 395 17.58 -21.09 -14.85
CA GLN A 395 17.88 -20.63 -16.20
C GLN A 395 16.77 -20.99 -17.19
N THR A 396 16.31 -22.24 -17.20
CA THR A 396 15.29 -22.70 -18.15
C THR A 396 13.96 -21.98 -17.91
N GLU A 397 13.50 -21.93 -16.66
CA GLU A 397 12.19 -21.36 -16.34
C GLU A 397 12.18 -19.83 -16.49
N LEU A 398 13.23 -19.11 -16.05
CA LEU A 398 13.32 -17.66 -16.24
C LEU A 398 13.47 -17.28 -17.71
N PHE A 399 14.16 -18.10 -18.52
CA PHE A 399 14.25 -17.88 -19.96
C PHE A 399 12.89 -18.07 -20.64
N ASN A 400 12.13 -19.10 -20.27
CA ASN A 400 10.78 -19.30 -20.77
C ASN A 400 9.85 -18.12 -20.42
N LEU A 401 9.91 -17.64 -19.17
CA LEU A 401 9.16 -16.46 -18.73
C LEU A 401 9.57 -15.20 -19.51
N GLN A 402 10.87 -14.98 -19.72
CA GLN A 402 11.36 -13.85 -20.48
C GLN A 402 10.87 -13.87 -21.93
N GLN A 403 10.85 -15.04 -22.58
CA GLN A 403 10.36 -15.21 -23.95
C GLN A 403 8.85 -14.99 -24.11
N GLN A 404 8.08 -15.21 -23.04
CA GLN A 404 6.63 -14.95 -23.03
C GLN A 404 6.31 -13.47 -22.78
N ASN A 405 7.27 -12.71 -22.23
CA ASN A 405 7.12 -11.28 -22.01
C ASN A 405 7.32 -10.50 -23.33
N ALA A 406 6.40 -9.58 -23.65
CA ALA A 406 6.42 -8.80 -24.88
C ALA A 406 7.72 -8.00 -25.10
N VAL A 407 8.43 -7.64 -24.02
CA VAL A 407 9.66 -6.84 -24.06
C VAL A 407 10.92 -7.72 -23.96
N ASN A 408 10.78 -9.04 -23.82
CA ASN A 408 11.89 -9.97 -23.53
C ASN A 408 12.78 -9.50 -22.37
N TYR A 409 12.15 -8.91 -21.36
CA TYR A 409 12.79 -8.31 -20.19
C TYR A 409 11.88 -8.51 -18.99
N LEU A 410 12.42 -9.05 -17.91
CA LEU A 410 11.71 -9.25 -16.64
C LEU A 410 12.07 -8.10 -15.70
N ALA A 411 11.07 -7.33 -15.29
CA ALA A 411 11.24 -6.27 -14.30
C ALA A 411 11.60 -6.87 -12.92
N HIS A 412 12.05 -6.02 -11.98
CA HIS A 412 12.48 -6.50 -10.65
C HIS A 412 11.38 -7.26 -9.91
N ASP A 413 10.16 -6.75 -9.94
CA ASP A 413 8.98 -7.35 -9.32
C ASP A 413 8.64 -8.70 -9.94
N GLU A 414 8.68 -8.80 -11.27
CA GLU A 414 8.49 -10.05 -12.01
C GLU A 414 9.59 -11.08 -11.67
N LEU A 415 10.85 -10.66 -11.63
CA LEU A 415 11.98 -11.50 -11.23
C LEU A 415 11.86 -11.96 -9.78
N SER A 416 11.46 -11.08 -8.87
CA SER A 416 11.32 -11.38 -7.44
C SER A 416 10.24 -12.43 -7.22
N VAL A 417 9.06 -12.25 -7.81
CA VAL A 417 7.97 -13.23 -7.74
C VAL A 417 8.37 -14.54 -8.41
N ALA A 418 8.97 -14.49 -9.61
CA ALA A 418 9.41 -15.69 -10.31
C ALA A 418 10.45 -16.46 -9.51
N VAL A 419 11.45 -15.80 -8.94
CA VAL A 419 12.49 -16.44 -8.12
C VAL A 419 11.90 -17.03 -6.84
N GLU A 420 10.95 -16.37 -6.19
CA GLU A 420 10.26 -16.92 -5.02
C GLU A 420 9.50 -18.22 -5.37
N MET A 421 8.68 -18.17 -6.42
CA MET A 421 7.89 -19.31 -6.89
C MET A 421 8.79 -20.47 -7.34
N LEU A 422 9.81 -20.18 -8.15
CA LEU A 422 10.75 -21.20 -8.65
C LEU A 422 11.55 -21.82 -7.51
N SER A 423 11.95 -21.05 -6.51
CA SER A 423 12.66 -21.58 -5.33
C SER A 423 11.77 -22.52 -4.52
N ALA A 424 10.48 -22.23 -4.40
CA ALA A 424 9.52 -23.15 -3.78
C ALA A 424 9.37 -24.46 -4.58
N VAL A 425 9.31 -24.39 -5.92
CA VAL A 425 9.29 -25.56 -6.80
C VAL A 425 10.57 -26.39 -6.70
N VAL A 426 11.72 -25.74 -6.57
CA VAL A 426 13.02 -26.38 -6.36
C VAL A 426 13.04 -27.19 -5.06
N LEU A 427 12.56 -26.60 -3.96
CA LEU A 427 12.48 -27.29 -2.67
C LEU A 427 11.48 -28.46 -2.70
N LEU A 428 10.35 -28.29 -3.40
CA LEU A 428 9.40 -29.38 -3.60
C LEU A 428 10.01 -30.53 -4.41
N ASN A 429 10.73 -30.24 -5.50
CA ASN A 429 11.46 -31.26 -6.27
C ASN A 429 12.51 -31.98 -5.43
N GLN A 430 13.22 -31.26 -4.54
CA GLN A 430 14.15 -31.88 -3.60
C GLN A 430 13.43 -32.82 -2.60
N ALA A 431 12.25 -32.43 -2.11
CA ALA A 431 11.45 -33.29 -1.24
C ALA A 431 10.91 -34.53 -1.96
N LEU A 432 10.53 -34.39 -3.24
CA LEU A 432 10.12 -35.49 -4.11
C LEU A 432 11.27 -36.47 -4.36
N GLU A 433 12.48 -35.96 -4.60
CA GLU A 433 13.68 -36.79 -4.78
C GLU A 433 14.00 -37.61 -3.52
N ASN A 434 13.87 -36.99 -2.34
CA ASN A 434 14.05 -37.65 -1.05
C ASN A 434 12.87 -38.54 -0.65
N LYS A 435 11.78 -38.54 -1.42
CA LYS A 435 10.52 -39.23 -1.12
C LYS A 435 9.95 -38.89 0.26
N ASP A 436 10.16 -37.65 0.71
CA ASP A 436 9.69 -37.17 2.00
C ASP A 436 8.28 -36.58 1.88
N ILE A 437 7.28 -37.43 2.16
CA ILE A 437 5.86 -37.08 2.09
C ILE A 437 5.51 -35.87 2.96
N GLN A 438 6.11 -35.73 4.15
CA GLN A 438 5.77 -34.61 5.04
C GLN A 438 6.31 -33.30 4.49
N MET A 439 7.54 -33.30 3.97
CA MET A 439 8.12 -32.12 3.33
C MET A 439 7.37 -31.76 2.04
N ILE A 440 6.97 -32.74 1.22
CA ILE A 440 6.12 -32.51 0.04
C ILE A 440 4.83 -31.79 0.43
N ARG A 441 4.13 -32.28 1.47
CA ARG A 441 2.88 -31.65 1.94
C ARG A 441 3.10 -30.24 2.49
N ASN A 442 4.21 -30.01 3.20
CA ASN A 442 4.55 -28.69 3.72
C ASN A 442 4.88 -27.69 2.59
N HIS A 443 5.60 -28.14 1.55
CA HIS A 443 5.90 -27.29 0.40
C HIS A 443 4.67 -27.00 -0.45
N LEU A 444 3.75 -27.96 -0.64
CA LEU A 444 2.47 -27.71 -1.31
C LEU A 444 1.61 -26.69 -0.56
N ARG A 445 1.63 -26.69 0.78
CA ARG A 445 0.91 -25.70 1.60
C ARG A 445 1.48 -24.29 1.53
N ASN A 446 2.69 -24.10 1.00
CA ASN A 446 3.32 -22.79 0.98
C ASN A 446 2.57 -21.87 0.00
N PRO A 447 1.89 -20.80 0.48
CA PRO A 447 1.11 -19.93 -0.39
C PRO A 447 1.97 -19.20 -1.43
N CYS A 448 3.29 -19.06 -1.21
CA CYS A 448 4.20 -18.43 -2.16
C CYS A 448 4.42 -19.23 -3.44
N ILE A 449 4.06 -20.53 -3.48
CA ILE A 449 4.19 -21.35 -4.71
C ILE A 449 3.10 -21.03 -5.75
N GLY A 450 2.00 -20.40 -5.33
CA GLY A 450 0.96 -19.88 -6.21
C GLY A 450 0.12 -20.94 -6.94
N PHE A 451 0.08 -22.20 -6.48
CA PHE A 451 -0.79 -23.22 -7.09
C PHE A 451 -2.28 -22.88 -6.90
N ASN A 452 -3.07 -23.10 -7.94
CA ASN A 452 -4.51 -22.92 -7.93
C ASN A 452 -5.22 -24.24 -7.57
N ASN A 453 -6.42 -24.13 -6.99
CA ASN A 453 -7.29 -25.26 -6.64
C ASN A 453 -6.67 -26.29 -5.67
N LEU A 454 -5.66 -25.92 -4.89
CA LEU A 454 -5.08 -26.84 -3.91
C LEU A 454 -6.04 -27.02 -2.72
N GLU A 455 -6.48 -28.26 -2.46
CA GLU A 455 -7.34 -28.60 -1.34
C GLU A 455 -6.57 -29.33 -0.23
N GLU A 456 -6.61 -28.82 1.01
CA GLU A 456 -5.82 -29.37 2.12
C GLU A 456 -6.15 -30.83 2.44
N GLU A 457 -7.41 -31.22 2.24
CA GLU A 457 -7.92 -32.56 2.48
C GLU A 457 -7.27 -33.59 1.53
N ASN A 458 -6.83 -33.14 0.37
CA ASN A 458 -6.33 -33.97 -0.74
C ASN A 458 -4.81 -33.99 -0.86
N LEU A 459 -4.09 -33.34 0.05
CA LEU A 459 -2.62 -33.24 0.05
C LEU A 459 -1.89 -34.59 -0.06
N GLN A 460 -2.45 -35.65 0.53
CA GLN A 460 -1.86 -36.98 0.43
C GLN A 460 -1.94 -37.53 -1.00
N ARG A 461 -3.10 -37.40 -1.66
CA ARG A 461 -3.28 -37.86 -3.05
C ARG A 461 -2.38 -37.08 -4.00
N TYR A 462 -2.27 -35.76 -3.85
CA TYR A 462 -1.32 -34.97 -4.65
C TYR A 462 0.13 -35.46 -4.46
N ALA A 463 0.56 -35.67 -3.22
CA ALA A 463 1.92 -36.13 -2.93
C ALA A 463 2.23 -37.49 -3.57
N ASP A 464 1.31 -38.45 -3.45
CA ASP A 464 1.47 -39.79 -4.02
C ASP A 464 1.51 -39.75 -5.56
N THR A 465 0.65 -38.96 -6.19
CA THR A 465 0.65 -38.79 -7.66
C THR A 465 1.90 -38.06 -8.15
N LEU A 466 2.35 -37.01 -7.46
CA LEU A 466 3.58 -36.29 -7.80
C LEU A 466 4.81 -37.19 -7.72
N LEU A 467 4.86 -38.11 -6.76
CA LEU A 467 5.94 -39.11 -6.69
C LEU A 467 5.94 -40.05 -7.90
N SER A 468 4.75 -40.47 -8.36
CA SER A 468 4.62 -41.28 -9.58
C SER A 468 5.13 -40.51 -10.80
N ILE A 469 4.65 -39.28 -10.98
CA ILE A 469 5.04 -38.40 -12.09
C ILE A 469 6.54 -38.11 -12.07
N LYS A 470 7.12 -37.81 -10.89
CA LYS A 470 8.57 -37.59 -10.75
C LYS A 470 9.37 -38.83 -11.13
N SER A 471 8.91 -40.03 -10.73
CA SER A 471 9.58 -41.28 -11.08
C SER A 471 9.56 -41.52 -12.59
N GLU A 472 8.44 -41.23 -13.26
CA GLU A 472 8.30 -41.33 -14.72
C GLU A 472 9.18 -40.31 -15.44
N ALA A 473 9.16 -39.04 -15.02
CA ALA A 473 9.99 -37.97 -15.58
C ALA A 473 11.49 -38.29 -15.46
N SER A 474 11.91 -38.80 -14.30
CA SER A 474 13.31 -39.18 -14.06
C SER A 474 13.74 -40.34 -14.98
N SER A 475 12.83 -41.26 -15.31
CA SER A 475 13.10 -42.35 -16.28
C SER A 475 13.33 -41.84 -17.71
N GLN A 476 12.80 -40.66 -18.03
CA GLN A 476 12.93 -39.98 -19.31
C GLN A 476 14.12 -39.00 -19.36
N GLY A 477 14.90 -38.92 -18.28
CA GLY A 477 16.05 -38.00 -18.17
C GLY A 477 15.68 -36.56 -17.79
N GLN A 478 14.47 -36.33 -17.27
CA GLN A 478 14.04 -35.04 -16.75
C GLN A 478 14.19 -34.99 -15.23
N ASP A 479 15.18 -34.22 -14.77
CA ASP A 479 15.54 -34.15 -13.34
C ASP A 479 14.54 -33.36 -12.49
N TYR A 480 13.86 -32.37 -13.08
CA TYR A 480 12.93 -31.46 -12.38
C TYR A 480 11.54 -31.47 -13.03
N LEU A 481 10.50 -31.48 -12.19
CA LEU A 481 9.16 -31.10 -12.59
C LEU A 481 9.03 -29.58 -12.62
N SER A 482 8.50 -29.04 -13.71
CA SER A 482 8.18 -27.62 -13.83
C SER A 482 6.98 -27.25 -12.96
N TRP A 483 6.75 -25.95 -12.76
CA TRP A 483 5.55 -25.47 -12.08
C TRP A 483 4.27 -25.97 -12.77
N ASN A 484 4.26 -25.97 -14.12
CA ASN A 484 3.12 -26.44 -14.90
C ASN A 484 2.86 -27.94 -14.71
N ASP A 485 3.91 -28.76 -14.62
CA ASP A 485 3.76 -30.20 -14.38
C ASP A 485 3.07 -30.47 -13.04
N ILE A 486 3.43 -29.71 -12.01
CA ILE A 486 2.86 -29.84 -10.67
C ILE A 486 1.42 -29.30 -10.63
N GLN A 487 1.14 -28.16 -11.26
CA GLN A 487 -0.22 -27.63 -11.37
C GLN A 487 -1.15 -28.60 -12.12
N ASN A 488 -0.69 -29.16 -13.24
CA ASN A 488 -1.45 -30.18 -13.99
C ASN A 488 -1.73 -31.42 -13.15
N CYS A 489 -0.80 -31.83 -12.28
CA CYS A 489 -1.03 -32.93 -11.34
C CYS A 489 -2.14 -32.60 -10.35
N ILE A 490 -2.13 -31.40 -9.76
CA ILE A 490 -3.16 -30.95 -8.81
C ILE A 490 -4.53 -30.94 -9.48
N ASP A 491 -4.64 -30.31 -10.66
CA ASP A 491 -5.90 -30.22 -11.41
C ASP A 491 -6.40 -31.61 -11.83
N MET A 492 -5.51 -32.51 -12.27
CA MET A 492 -5.87 -33.89 -12.59
C MET A 492 -6.42 -34.65 -11.38
N VAL A 493 -5.77 -34.54 -10.22
CA VAL A 493 -6.22 -35.21 -8.99
C VAL A 493 -7.56 -34.65 -8.52
N ASN A 494 -7.76 -33.33 -8.59
CA ASN A 494 -9.04 -32.70 -8.27
C ASN A 494 -10.16 -33.17 -9.18
N MET A 495 -9.91 -33.22 -10.49
CA MET A 495 -10.88 -33.77 -11.44
C MET A 495 -11.24 -35.22 -11.12
N GLN A 496 -10.26 -36.06 -10.78
CA GLN A 496 -10.51 -37.45 -10.38
C GLN A 496 -11.37 -37.54 -9.11
N ILE A 497 -11.09 -36.71 -8.11
CA ILE A 497 -11.85 -36.68 -6.84
C ILE A 497 -13.28 -36.19 -7.08
N GLN A 498 -13.45 -35.15 -7.91
CA GLN A 498 -14.76 -34.65 -8.29
C GLN A 498 -15.58 -35.73 -9.00
N GLU A 499 -14.97 -36.46 -9.95
CA GLU A 499 -15.63 -37.59 -10.61
C GLU A 499 -16.00 -38.74 -9.65
N GLU A 500 -15.16 -39.00 -8.63
CA GLU A 500 -15.46 -39.96 -7.58
C GLU A 500 -16.66 -39.50 -6.72
N ASN A 501 -16.67 -38.23 -6.30
CA ASN A 501 -17.74 -37.65 -5.49
C ASN A 501 -19.08 -37.61 -6.23
N GLU A 502 -19.08 -37.20 -7.51
CA GLU A 502 -20.27 -37.22 -8.35
C GLU A 502 -20.83 -38.63 -8.52
N ARG A 503 -19.94 -39.64 -8.58
CA ARG A 503 -20.36 -41.05 -8.63
C ARG A 503 -21.00 -41.49 -7.32
N ILE A 504 -20.50 -41.05 -6.17
CA ILE A 504 -21.11 -41.34 -4.86
C ILE A 504 -22.52 -40.76 -4.80
N ILE A 505 -22.69 -39.49 -5.20
CA ILE A 505 -24.00 -38.83 -5.24
C ILE A 505 -24.96 -39.57 -6.17
N ALA A 506 -24.50 -40.00 -7.35
CA ALA A 506 -25.31 -40.78 -8.29
C ALA A 506 -25.75 -42.13 -7.69
N ILE A 507 -24.85 -42.82 -6.98
CA ILE A 507 -25.17 -44.08 -6.29
C ILE A 507 -26.20 -43.84 -5.18
N ASP A 508 -26.08 -42.74 -4.43
CA ASP A 508 -27.05 -42.38 -3.40
C ASP A 508 -28.43 -42.08 -4.00
N HIS A 509 -28.48 -41.36 -5.12
CA HIS A 509 -29.74 -41.10 -5.84
C HIS A 509 -30.38 -42.38 -6.38
N ILE A 510 -29.58 -43.29 -6.95
CA ILE A 510 -30.04 -44.63 -7.37
C ILE A 510 -30.62 -45.38 -6.17
N ASN A 511 -29.92 -45.37 -5.03
CA ASN A 511 -30.39 -46.03 -3.81
C ASN A 511 -31.72 -45.44 -3.32
N GLU A 512 -31.88 -44.12 -3.36
CA GLU A 512 -33.12 -43.46 -2.97
C GLU A 512 -34.28 -43.82 -3.92
N ALA A 513 -34.06 -43.78 -5.23
CA ALA A 513 -35.06 -44.15 -6.24
C ALA A 513 -35.54 -45.61 -6.05
N ILE A 514 -34.61 -46.52 -5.75
CA ILE A 514 -34.92 -47.92 -5.42
C ILE A 514 -35.83 -48.00 -4.19
N ASP A 515 -35.56 -47.22 -3.13
CA ASP A 515 -36.37 -47.21 -1.90
C ASP A 515 -37.77 -46.60 -2.12
N GLN A 516 -37.92 -45.69 -3.06
CA GLN A 516 -39.22 -45.11 -3.43
C GLN A 516 -40.14 -46.10 -4.19
N GLY A 517 -39.58 -47.20 -4.73
CA GLY A 517 -40.37 -48.24 -5.40
C GLY A 517 -40.88 -47.86 -6.81
N ASN A 518 -40.43 -46.74 -7.38
CA ASN A 518 -40.84 -46.28 -8.71
C ASN A 518 -39.83 -46.70 -9.78
N ALA A 519 -40.23 -47.61 -10.67
CA ALA A 519 -39.37 -48.16 -11.71
C ALA A 519 -38.88 -47.12 -12.74
N GLU A 520 -39.67 -46.09 -13.05
CA GLU A 520 -39.26 -45.02 -13.97
C GLU A 520 -38.18 -44.15 -13.35
N LYS A 521 -38.35 -43.75 -12.09
CA LYS A 521 -37.35 -42.98 -11.35
C LYS A 521 -36.04 -43.75 -11.16
N THR A 522 -36.13 -45.05 -10.91
CA THR A 522 -34.94 -45.91 -10.79
C THR A 522 -34.22 -46.03 -12.13
N LEU A 523 -34.95 -46.16 -13.24
CA LEU A 523 -34.33 -46.14 -14.57
C LEU A 523 -33.64 -44.78 -14.84
N GLU A 524 -34.30 -43.66 -14.53
CA GLU A 524 -33.74 -42.32 -14.69
C GLU A 524 -32.43 -42.17 -13.89
N ALA A 525 -32.42 -42.61 -12.63
CA ALA A 525 -31.23 -42.58 -11.79
C ALA A 525 -30.10 -43.50 -12.33
N LEU A 526 -30.43 -44.68 -12.86
CA LEU A 526 -29.46 -45.60 -13.47
C LEU A 526 -28.86 -45.07 -14.77
N LEU A 527 -29.58 -44.22 -15.50
CA LEU A 527 -29.13 -43.59 -16.75
C LEU A 527 -28.27 -42.33 -16.52
N MET A 528 -28.10 -41.88 -15.28
CA MET A 528 -27.24 -40.73 -14.97
C MET A 528 -25.81 -40.97 -15.47
N PRO A 529 -25.24 -40.07 -16.30
CA PRO A 529 -23.88 -40.24 -16.83
C PRO A 529 -22.81 -40.38 -15.73
N THR A 530 -23.01 -39.69 -14.60
CA THR A 530 -22.12 -39.71 -13.43
C THR A 530 -22.08 -41.06 -12.72
N ALA A 531 -23.09 -41.93 -12.90
CA ALA A 531 -23.09 -43.29 -12.36
C ALA A 531 -22.09 -44.22 -13.10
N LYS A 532 -21.64 -43.83 -14.31
CA LYS A 532 -20.75 -44.60 -15.20
C LYS A 532 -21.19 -46.06 -15.43
N LEU A 533 -22.50 -46.31 -15.38
CA LEU A 533 -23.09 -47.62 -15.69
C LEU A 533 -23.19 -47.81 -17.21
N GLN A 534 -22.86 -49.00 -17.68
CA GLN A 534 -22.95 -49.37 -19.10
C GLN A 534 -24.16 -50.28 -19.32
N ASP A 535 -24.69 -50.30 -20.55
CA ASP A 535 -25.73 -51.21 -21.01
C ASP A 535 -27.08 -51.16 -20.24
N VAL A 536 -27.43 -50.00 -19.68
CA VAL A 536 -28.76 -49.77 -19.07
C VAL A 536 -29.81 -49.65 -20.17
N ARG A 537 -30.74 -50.61 -20.24
CA ARG A 537 -31.80 -50.68 -21.26
C ARG A 537 -33.14 -50.18 -20.71
N PRO A 538 -33.76 -49.14 -21.29
CA PRO A 538 -35.03 -48.59 -20.81
C PRO A 538 -36.17 -49.61 -20.70
N GLU A 539 -36.19 -50.59 -21.60
CA GLU A 539 -37.17 -51.69 -21.65
C GLU A 539 -37.24 -52.51 -20.36
N ASN A 540 -36.16 -52.52 -19.57
CA ASN A 540 -36.02 -53.34 -18.38
C ASN A 540 -36.28 -52.58 -17.06
N ALA A 541 -36.82 -51.36 -17.11
CA ALA A 541 -37.02 -50.49 -15.93
C ALA A 541 -37.61 -51.21 -14.71
N LYS A 542 -38.71 -51.94 -14.91
CA LYS A 542 -39.40 -52.68 -13.84
C LYS A 542 -38.54 -53.83 -13.28
N HIS A 543 -37.84 -54.53 -14.17
CA HIS A 543 -36.94 -55.61 -13.77
C HIS A 543 -35.75 -55.09 -12.96
N TYR A 544 -35.16 -53.96 -13.36
CA TYR A 544 -34.10 -53.30 -12.59
C TYR A 544 -34.58 -52.92 -11.19
N GLN A 545 -35.77 -52.31 -11.07
CA GLN A 545 -36.35 -51.95 -9.78
C GLN A 545 -36.52 -53.18 -8.87
N ASP A 546 -37.16 -54.24 -9.37
CA ASP A 546 -37.47 -55.42 -8.56
C ASP A 546 -36.20 -56.13 -8.08
N VAL A 547 -35.23 -56.35 -8.98
CA VAL A 547 -33.96 -57.03 -8.67
C VAL A 547 -33.10 -56.18 -7.74
N LEU A 548 -32.92 -54.89 -8.02
CA LEU A 548 -32.07 -54.01 -7.20
C LEU A 548 -32.66 -53.81 -5.80
N HIS A 549 -33.99 -53.65 -5.68
CA HIS A 549 -34.66 -53.60 -4.38
C HIS A 549 -34.49 -54.91 -3.61
N HIS A 550 -34.69 -56.06 -4.26
CA HIS A 550 -34.47 -57.36 -3.64
C HIS A 550 -33.03 -57.52 -3.13
N VAL A 551 -32.04 -57.24 -3.97
CA VAL A 551 -30.60 -57.31 -3.59
C VAL A 551 -30.28 -56.35 -2.44
N LYS A 552 -30.81 -55.13 -2.46
CA LYS A 552 -30.59 -54.12 -1.41
C LYS A 552 -31.18 -54.58 -0.06
N THR A 553 -32.39 -55.15 -0.06
CA THR A 553 -33.00 -55.70 1.16
C THR A 553 -32.25 -56.90 1.72
N GLN A 554 -31.67 -57.75 0.86
CA GLN A 554 -30.79 -58.83 1.31
C GLN A 554 -29.49 -58.30 1.92
N LYS A 555 -28.84 -57.30 1.30
CA LYS A 555 -27.63 -56.67 1.86
C LYS A 555 -27.89 -56.04 3.24
N ARG A 556 -29.07 -55.45 3.48
CA ARG A 556 -29.47 -54.94 4.81
C ARG A 556 -29.58 -56.05 5.86
N LYS A 557 -29.98 -57.26 5.49
CA LYS A 557 -30.11 -58.42 6.41
C LYS A 557 -28.76 -59.08 6.76
N VAL A 558 -27.70 -58.84 5.98
CA VAL A 558 -26.38 -59.50 6.13
C VAL A 558 -25.35 -58.61 6.83
N ARG A 559 -25.60 -57.31 7.04
CA ARG A 559 -24.69 -56.47 7.86
C ARG A 559 -24.79 -56.92 9.33
N PRO A 560 -23.71 -57.44 9.97
CA PRO A 560 -23.71 -57.65 11.41
C PRO A 560 -23.80 -56.28 12.08
N VAL A 561 -24.66 -56.18 13.09
CA VAL A 561 -24.62 -55.09 14.06
C VAL A 561 -23.24 -55.13 14.72
N ALA A 562 -22.30 -54.31 14.25
CA ALA A 562 -21.10 -54.02 15.02
C ALA A 562 -21.55 -53.20 16.21
N SER A 563 -21.78 -53.91 17.30
CA SER A 563 -22.11 -53.40 18.63
C SER A 563 -21.13 -52.32 19.04
N CYS A 564 -21.68 -51.16 19.40
CA CYS A 564 -21.08 -50.26 20.36
C CYS A 564 -20.79 -51.05 21.65
N GLN A 565 -19.53 -51.31 21.96
CA GLN A 565 -19.07 -51.58 23.32
C GLN A 565 -17.66 -50.99 23.50
N ASN A 566 -17.61 -50.05 24.47
CA ASN A 566 -16.49 -49.37 25.14
C ASN A 566 -15.71 -48.30 24.37
#